data_AF-A0A7V5CXW0-F1
#
_entry.id   AF-A0A7V5CXW0-F1
#
_cell.length_a   1.000
_cell.length_b   1.000
_cell.length_c   1.000
_cell.angle_alpha   90.00
_cell.angle_beta   90.00
_cell.angle_gamma   90.00
#
_symmetry.space_group_name_H-M   'P 1'
#
loop_
_entity.id
_entity.type
_entity.pdbx_description
1 polymer ?
#
loop_
_entity_poly.entity_id
_entity_poly.type
_entity_poly.pdbx_seq_one_letter_code
_entity_poly.pdbx_strand_id
1 'polypeptide(L)'
;MAKQIVYADDTHKSIKNGVDKLANAVKVTLGPKGRYVVLDKKFGSPTVTNDGVTIAKEIELEDPFENMGAQLVKEVASKTNDVAGDGTTTASVLAQAIITEGLRNITAGANAMHIKRGIDKAVEVVVSEIKKISKQVKGKDEIAQVASISANDKEIGNLIADAMEKVGKDGVITVEEGKSAETTLDVVEGMQFD
;
A
#
# COMPACT_ATOMS: atom_id res chain seq x y z
N MET A 1 3.29 -11.77 -32.39
CA MET A 1 2.49 -10.56 -32.71
C MET A 1 3.43 -9.38 -32.95
N ALA A 2 3.08 -8.48 -33.87
CA ALA A 2 3.80 -7.23 -34.09
C ALA A 2 3.59 -6.26 -32.93
N LYS A 3 4.55 -5.36 -32.68
CA LYS A 3 4.46 -4.34 -31.62
C LYS A 3 3.60 -3.17 -32.08
N GLN A 4 2.73 -2.67 -31.21
CA GLN A 4 2.03 -1.41 -31.38
C GLN A 4 2.87 -0.29 -30.75
N ILE A 5 2.98 0.84 -31.44
CA ILE A 5 3.75 2.00 -30.98
C ILE A 5 2.85 3.23 -31.01
N VAL A 6 2.69 3.88 -29.86
CA VAL A 6 1.83 5.05 -29.67
C VAL A 6 2.67 6.15 -29.01
N TYR A 7 2.41 7.40 -29.38
CA TYR A 7 3.20 8.56 -28.96
C TYR A 7 2.32 9.65 -28.36
N ALA A 8 2.97 10.60 -27.67
CA ALA A 8 2.38 11.86 -27.21
C ALA A 8 1.12 11.67 -26.33
N ASP A 9 0.11 12.51 -26.54
CA ASP A 9 -1.02 12.68 -25.63
C ASP A 9 -1.92 11.45 -25.52
N ASP A 10 -2.04 10.67 -26.60
CA ASP A 10 -2.81 9.42 -26.60
C ASP A 10 -2.20 8.41 -25.61
N THR A 11 -0.87 8.34 -25.54
CA THR A 11 -0.16 7.49 -24.57
C THR A 11 -0.37 7.99 -23.14
N HIS A 12 -0.27 9.30 -22.90
CA HIS A 12 -0.49 9.88 -21.56
C HIS A 12 -1.89 9.61 -21.04
N LYS A 13 -2.90 9.71 -21.91
CA LYS A 13 -4.31 9.47 -21.56
C LYS A 13 -4.55 8.01 -21.21
N SER A 14 -4.06 7.07 -22.01
CA SER A 14 -4.22 5.63 -21.72
C SER A 14 -3.52 5.23 -20.43
N ILE A 15 -2.28 5.68 -20.21
CA ILE A 15 -1.56 5.41 -18.96
C ILE A 15 -2.33 5.99 -17.76
N LYS A 16 -2.82 7.23 -17.87
CA LYS A 16 -3.60 7.86 -16.80
C LYS A 16 -4.88 7.08 -16.49
N ASN A 17 -5.61 6.62 -17.50
CA ASN A 17 -6.81 5.79 -17.31
C ASN A 17 -6.48 4.51 -16.53
N GLY A 18 -5.36 3.86 -16.85
CA GLY A 18 -4.87 2.69 -16.13
C GLY A 18 -4.56 2.95 -14.67
N VAL A 19 -3.80 4.02 -14.41
CA VAL A 19 -3.49 4.53 -13.06
C VAL A 19 -4.78 4.78 -12.28
N ASP A 20 -5.74 5.46 -12.90
CA ASP A 20 -7.01 5.81 -12.28
C ASP A 20 -7.85 4.57 -11.96
N LYS A 21 -7.95 3.60 -12.88
CA LYS A 21 -8.69 2.35 -12.64
C LYS A 21 -8.14 1.61 -11.43
N LEU A 22 -6.82 1.46 -11.33
CA LEU A 22 -6.22 0.79 -10.18
C LEU A 22 -6.39 1.59 -8.89
N ALA A 23 -5.99 2.87 -8.91
CA ALA A 23 -6.04 3.70 -7.71
C ALA A 23 -7.47 3.91 -7.20
N ASN A 24 -8.47 4.01 -8.09
CA ASN A 24 -9.87 4.14 -7.70
C ASN A 24 -10.41 2.87 -7.04
N ALA A 25 -9.96 1.68 -7.46
CA ALA A 25 -10.33 0.42 -6.82
C ALA A 25 -9.68 0.26 -5.44
N VAL A 26 -8.45 0.75 -5.27
CA VAL A 26 -7.70 0.65 -4.00
C VAL A 26 -8.15 1.73 -3.00
N LYS A 27 -8.33 2.98 -3.44
CA LYS A 27 -8.56 4.12 -2.52
C LYS A 27 -9.86 4.05 -1.72
N VAL A 28 -10.84 3.25 -2.16
CA VAL A 28 -12.09 3.07 -1.40
C VAL A 28 -11.86 2.39 -0.05
N THR A 29 -10.73 1.69 0.12
CA THR A 29 -10.38 1.00 1.37
C THR A 29 -9.62 1.89 2.36
N LEU A 30 -9.30 3.14 1.99
CA LEU A 30 -8.46 4.01 2.80
C LEU A 30 -9.14 4.45 4.10
N GLY A 31 -8.44 4.24 5.22
CA GLY A 31 -8.80 4.78 6.53
C GLY A 31 -9.88 3.99 7.28
N PRO A 32 -10.31 4.46 8.46
CA PRO A 32 -11.19 3.71 9.37
C PRO A 32 -12.62 3.54 8.84
N LYS A 33 -13.01 4.31 7.82
CA LYS A 33 -14.28 4.20 7.10
C LYS A 33 -14.12 3.60 5.70
N GLY A 34 -12.96 2.97 5.45
CA GLY A 34 -12.69 2.23 4.23
C GLY A 34 -13.78 1.19 4.00
N ARG A 35 -14.12 1.00 2.72
CA ARG A 35 -15.04 -0.05 2.28
C ARG A 35 -14.25 -1.29 1.92
N TYR A 36 -14.94 -2.42 1.89
CA TYR A 36 -14.39 -3.66 1.38
C TYR A 36 -14.55 -3.73 -0.14
N VAL A 37 -13.59 -4.36 -0.78
CA VAL A 37 -13.62 -4.74 -2.19
C VAL A 37 -13.84 -6.24 -2.25
N VAL A 38 -14.68 -6.66 -3.19
CA VAL A 38 -14.97 -8.07 -3.46
C VAL A 38 -14.15 -8.48 -4.68
N LEU A 39 -13.30 -9.49 -4.50
CA LEU A 39 -12.44 -10.06 -5.53
C LEU A 39 -12.96 -11.44 -5.89
N ASP A 40 -13.25 -11.64 -7.17
CA ASP A 40 -13.70 -12.94 -7.68
C ASP A 40 -12.59 -13.99 -7.56
N LYS A 41 -12.99 -15.26 -7.41
CA LYS A 41 -12.08 -16.40 -7.44
C LYS A 41 -12.59 -17.42 -8.43
N LYS A 42 -11.68 -18.01 -9.21
CA LYS A 42 -12.01 -19.07 -10.19
C LYS A 42 -12.73 -20.27 -9.57
N PHE A 43 -12.50 -20.53 -8.28
CA PHE A 43 -13.15 -21.60 -7.52
C PHE A 43 -13.42 -21.13 -6.09
N GLY A 44 -14.54 -21.59 -5.52
CA GLY A 44 -14.93 -21.28 -4.14
C GLY A 44 -15.65 -19.94 -3.99
N SER A 45 -15.60 -19.38 -2.79
CA SER A 45 -16.20 -18.08 -2.47
C SER A 45 -15.27 -16.91 -2.84
N PRO A 46 -15.83 -15.72 -3.16
CA PRO A 46 -15.02 -14.53 -3.42
C PRO A 46 -14.26 -14.08 -2.17
N THR A 47 -13.13 -13.39 -2.36
CA THR A 47 -12.42 -12.72 -1.26
C THR A 47 -13.05 -11.36 -1.00
N VAL A 48 -13.37 -11.06 0.25
CA VAL A 48 -13.76 -9.72 0.70
C VAL A 48 -12.59 -9.14 1.48
N THR A 49 -12.00 -8.05 0.99
CA THR A 49 -10.79 -7.48 1.60
C THR A 49 -10.79 -5.96 1.56
N ASN A 50 -10.14 -5.35 2.54
CA ASN A 50 -9.80 -3.92 2.58
C ASN A 50 -8.29 -3.68 2.35
N ASP A 51 -7.51 -4.74 2.11
CA ASP A 51 -6.07 -4.65 1.87
C ASP A 51 -5.76 -4.15 0.44
N GLY A 52 -5.12 -2.99 0.36
CA GLY A 52 -4.76 -2.33 -0.88
C GLY A 52 -3.80 -3.13 -1.75
N VAL A 53 -2.85 -3.89 -1.17
CA VAL A 53 -1.89 -4.66 -1.98
C VAL A 53 -2.56 -5.89 -2.60
N THR A 54 -3.43 -6.56 -1.86
CA THR A 54 -4.23 -7.68 -2.40
C THR A 54 -5.12 -7.20 -3.54
N ILE A 55 -5.81 -6.06 -3.38
CA ILE A 55 -6.66 -5.50 -4.44
C ILE A 55 -5.82 -5.11 -5.66
N ALA A 56 -4.70 -4.41 -5.47
CA ALA A 56 -3.81 -4.00 -6.57
C ALA A 56 -3.25 -5.20 -7.35
N LYS A 57 -3.01 -6.33 -6.68
CA LYS A 57 -2.49 -7.55 -7.32
C LYS A 57 -3.45 -8.17 -8.32
N GLU A 58 -4.75 -8.13 -8.04
CA GLU A 58 -5.81 -8.68 -8.89
C GLU A 58 -6.17 -7.79 -10.09
N ILE A 59 -5.64 -6.57 -10.17
CA ILE A 59 -6.00 -5.63 -11.24
C ILE A 59 -5.09 -5.87 -12.45
N GLU A 60 -5.71 -6.38 -13.51
CA GLU A 60 -5.16 -6.53 -14.84
C GLU A 60 -6.18 -6.00 -15.85
N LEU A 61 -5.73 -5.12 -16.75
CA LEU A 61 -6.61 -4.45 -17.71
C LEU A 61 -6.45 -5.06 -19.11
N GLU A 62 -7.56 -5.14 -19.85
CA GLU A 62 -7.57 -5.68 -21.21
C GLU A 62 -6.77 -4.83 -22.21
N ASP A 63 -6.88 -3.49 -22.11
CA ASP A 63 -6.09 -2.58 -22.94
C ASP A 63 -4.63 -2.59 -22.47
N PRO A 64 -3.65 -2.92 -23.35
CA PRO A 64 -2.26 -3.02 -22.96
C PRO A 64 -1.66 -1.71 -22.44
N PHE A 65 -2.09 -0.56 -22.97
CA PHE A 65 -1.55 0.76 -22.58
C PHE A 65 -2.10 1.22 -21.23
N GLU A 66 -3.39 1.00 -20.98
CA GLU A 66 -3.96 1.21 -19.65
C GLU A 66 -3.36 0.21 -18.66
N ASN A 67 -3.18 -1.06 -19.04
CA ASN A 67 -2.58 -2.06 -18.15
C ASN A 67 -1.16 -1.65 -17.74
N MET A 68 -0.34 -1.10 -18.65
CA MET A 68 0.97 -0.55 -18.28
C MET A 68 0.86 0.51 -17.17
N GLY A 69 -0.11 1.43 -17.27
CA GLY A 69 -0.36 2.43 -16.23
C GLY A 69 -0.76 1.82 -14.89
N ALA A 70 -1.62 0.80 -14.91
CA ALA A 70 -1.99 0.04 -13.71
C ALA A 70 -0.78 -0.67 -13.09
N GLN A 71 0.03 -1.37 -13.89
CA GLN A 71 1.22 -2.09 -13.41
C GLN A 71 2.23 -1.15 -12.73
N LEU A 72 2.40 0.10 -13.20
CA LEU A 72 3.26 1.09 -12.55
C LEU A 72 2.79 1.41 -11.11
N VAL A 73 1.49 1.58 -10.88
CA VAL A 73 0.97 1.86 -9.53
C VAL A 73 0.99 0.61 -8.65
N LYS A 74 0.76 -0.56 -9.25
CA LYS A 74 0.92 -1.85 -8.55
C LYS A 74 2.35 -2.04 -8.04
N GLU A 75 3.35 -1.63 -8.80
CA GLU A 75 4.76 -1.65 -8.37
C GLU A 75 5.00 -0.72 -7.17
N VAL A 76 4.42 0.50 -7.19
CA VAL A 76 4.46 1.43 -6.04
C VAL A 76 3.87 0.80 -4.79
N ALA A 77 2.69 0.16 -4.91
CA ALA A 77 2.03 -0.50 -3.80
C ALA A 77 2.86 -1.68 -3.27
N SER A 78 3.35 -2.56 -4.16
CA SER A 78 4.13 -3.73 -3.78
C SER A 78 5.44 -3.32 -3.09
N LYS A 79 6.15 -2.33 -3.63
CA LYS A 79 7.44 -1.93 -3.05
C LYS A 79 7.28 -1.26 -1.69
N THR A 80 6.18 -0.54 -1.49
CA THR A 80 5.83 0.03 -0.18
C THR A 80 5.57 -1.07 0.84
N ASN A 81 4.83 -2.12 0.44
CA ASN A 81 4.59 -3.28 1.29
C ASN A 81 5.90 -3.99 1.71
N ASP A 82 6.82 -4.19 0.76
CA ASP A 82 8.08 -4.88 1.03
C ASP A 82 8.97 -4.13 2.04
N VAL A 83 8.90 -2.80 2.05
CA VAL A 83 9.75 -1.95 2.90
C VAL A 83 9.10 -1.66 4.25
N ALA A 84 7.78 -1.45 4.28
CA ALA A 84 7.08 -0.94 5.46
C ALA A 84 6.02 -1.89 6.03
N GLY A 85 5.53 -2.87 5.25
CA GLY A 85 4.45 -3.78 5.64
C GLY A 85 3.05 -3.14 5.71
N ASP A 86 2.93 -1.83 5.46
CA ASP A 86 1.68 -1.06 5.46
C ASP A 86 1.84 0.18 4.55
N GLY A 87 0.74 0.90 4.28
CA GLY A 87 0.73 2.17 3.56
C GLY A 87 0.56 2.04 2.05
N THR A 88 0.24 0.85 1.55
CA THR A 88 0.08 0.58 0.10
C THR A 88 -1.05 1.38 -0.55
N THR A 89 -2.18 1.54 0.15
CA THR A 89 -3.29 2.40 -0.28
C THR A 89 -2.87 3.86 -0.32
N THR A 90 -2.17 4.34 0.71
CA THR A 90 -1.65 5.72 0.77
C THR A 90 -0.69 6.00 -0.38
N ALA A 91 0.24 5.09 -0.65
CA ALA A 91 1.19 5.21 -1.74
C ALA A 91 0.49 5.26 -3.11
N SER A 92 -0.53 4.41 -3.30
CA SER A 92 -1.32 4.39 -4.54
C SER A 92 -2.08 5.70 -4.78
N VAL A 93 -2.67 6.27 -3.73
CA VAL A 93 -3.40 7.55 -3.80
C VAL A 93 -2.45 8.71 -4.09
N LEU A 94 -1.27 8.74 -3.45
CA LEU A 94 -0.24 9.75 -3.72
C LEU A 94 0.28 9.65 -5.15
N ALA A 95 0.54 8.43 -5.64
CA ALA A 95 0.96 8.20 -7.02
C ALA A 95 -0.07 8.71 -8.02
N GLN A 96 -1.36 8.39 -7.82
CA GLN A 96 -2.45 8.88 -8.67
C GLN A 96 -2.48 10.41 -8.72
N ALA A 97 -2.37 11.08 -7.57
CA ALA A 97 -2.39 12.54 -7.49
C ALA A 97 -1.20 13.18 -8.22
N ILE A 98 0.02 12.69 -7.96
CA ILE A 98 1.25 13.20 -8.58
C ILE A 98 1.24 12.99 -10.09
N ILE A 99 0.83 11.81 -10.56
CA ILE A 99 0.75 11.50 -11.99
C ILE A 99 -0.30 12.40 -12.67
N THR A 100 -1.48 12.55 -12.06
CA THR A 100 -2.56 13.37 -12.63
C THR A 100 -2.13 14.82 -12.80
N GLU A 101 -1.55 15.42 -11.74
CA GLU A 101 -1.10 16.81 -11.79
C GLU A 101 0.16 16.99 -12.65
N GLY A 102 1.06 16.03 -12.64
CA GLY A 102 2.24 16.02 -13.50
C GLY A 102 1.86 16.02 -14.98
N LEU A 103 0.98 15.10 -15.40
CA LEU A 103 0.49 15.02 -16.77
C LEU A 103 -0.25 16.30 -17.18
N ARG A 104 -1.09 16.87 -16.31
CA ARG A 104 -1.78 18.14 -16.56
C ARG A 104 -0.80 19.27 -16.92
N ASN A 105 0.29 19.40 -16.18
CA ASN A 105 1.30 20.42 -16.45
C ASN A 105 2.12 20.12 -17.71
N ILE A 106 2.43 18.85 -17.98
CA ILE A 106 3.13 18.44 -19.21
C ILE A 106 2.28 18.78 -20.44
N THR A 107 0.98 18.46 -20.43
CA THR A 107 0.05 18.83 -21.51
C THR A 107 -0.07 20.35 -21.68
N ALA A 108 0.11 21.13 -20.60
CA ALA A 108 0.17 22.60 -20.67
C ALA A 108 1.50 23.14 -21.23
N GLY A 109 2.44 22.28 -21.65
CA GLY A 109 3.71 22.65 -22.26
C GLY A 109 4.89 22.75 -21.30
N ALA A 110 4.72 22.37 -20.03
CA ALA A 110 5.84 22.35 -19.09
C ALA A 110 6.79 21.18 -19.38
N ASN A 111 8.09 21.39 -19.14
CA ASN A 111 9.10 20.36 -19.35
C ASN A 111 9.01 19.26 -18.29
N ALA A 112 8.79 18.01 -18.72
CA ALA A 112 8.63 16.85 -17.85
C ALA A 112 9.84 16.62 -16.91
N MET A 113 11.06 16.86 -17.38
CA MET A 113 12.27 16.72 -16.56
C MET A 113 12.38 17.81 -15.49
N HIS A 114 11.80 18.99 -15.73
CA HIS A 114 11.75 20.06 -14.73
C HIS A 114 10.74 19.73 -13.64
N ILE A 115 9.56 19.23 -14.03
CA ILE A 115 8.52 18.78 -13.09
C ILE A 115 9.08 17.66 -12.21
N LYS A 116 9.68 16.63 -12.81
CA LYS A 116 10.30 15.53 -12.05
C LYS A 116 11.32 16.06 -11.03
N ARG A 117 12.26 16.91 -11.46
CA ARG A 117 13.27 17.49 -10.54
C ARG A 117 12.63 18.30 -9.42
N GLY A 118 11.53 18.99 -9.68
CA GLY A 118 10.77 19.71 -8.66
C GLY A 118 10.13 18.77 -7.65
N ILE A 119 9.51 17.69 -8.13
CA ILE A 119 8.90 16.65 -7.28
C ILE A 119 9.98 16.00 -6.40
N ASP A 120 11.11 15.59 -6.97
CA ASP A 120 12.20 14.94 -6.22
C ASP A 120 12.68 15.82 -5.07
N LYS A 121 12.93 17.11 -5.33
CA LYS A 121 13.33 18.09 -4.29
C LYS A 121 12.26 18.28 -3.22
N ALA A 122 10.99 18.33 -3.61
CA ALA A 122 9.89 18.45 -2.66
C ALA A 122 9.79 17.21 -1.76
N VAL A 123 9.95 16.02 -2.33
CA VAL A 123 9.96 14.75 -1.58
C VAL A 123 11.12 14.73 -0.59
N GLU A 124 12.32 15.15 -0.96
CA GLU A 124 13.47 15.22 -0.05
C GLU A 124 13.18 16.10 1.18
N VAL A 125 12.61 17.29 0.95
CA VAL A 125 12.23 18.22 2.03
C VAL A 125 11.16 17.62 2.92
N VAL A 126 10.11 17.03 2.34
CA VAL A 126 9.01 16.39 3.09
C VAL A 126 9.52 15.21 3.91
N VAL A 127 10.37 14.35 3.35
CA VAL A 127 10.96 13.21 4.07
C VAL A 127 11.84 13.69 5.23
N SER A 128 12.64 14.75 5.01
CA SER A 128 13.43 15.37 6.09
C SER A 128 12.53 15.86 7.22
N GLU A 129 11.42 16.52 6.89
CA GLU A 129 10.50 17.06 7.87
C GLU A 129 9.75 15.96 8.64
N ILE A 130 9.29 14.91 7.96
CA ILE A 130 8.68 13.72 8.59
C ILE A 130 9.63 13.11 9.63
N LYS A 131 10.92 13.01 9.32
CA LYS A 131 11.93 12.50 10.27
C LYS A 131 12.06 13.39 11.52
N LYS A 132 11.97 14.72 11.36
CA LYS A 132 12.07 15.66 12.49
C LYS A 132 10.85 15.61 13.40
N ILE A 133 9.66 15.45 12.84
CA ILE A 133 8.40 15.38 13.62
C ILE A 133 8.10 13.96 14.13
N SER A 134 8.91 12.98 13.74
CA SER A 134 8.77 11.59 14.17
C SER A 134 8.92 11.46 15.69
N LYS A 135 8.05 10.65 16.29
CA LYS A 135 8.10 10.31 17.70
C LYS A 135 8.49 8.86 17.85
N GLN A 136 9.52 8.61 18.66
CA GLN A 136 9.92 7.25 18.98
C GLN A 136 8.85 6.60 19.85
N VAL A 137 8.34 5.44 19.41
CA VAL A 137 7.37 4.63 20.15
C VAL A 137 8.00 4.10 21.42
N LYS A 138 7.35 4.32 22.56
CA LYS A 138 7.80 3.93 23.90
C LYS A 138 6.70 3.20 24.65
N GLY A 139 7.06 2.03 25.16
CA GLY A 139 6.17 1.24 26.02
C GLY A 139 5.04 0.57 25.26
N LYS A 140 4.27 -0.21 26.02
CA LYS A 140 3.21 -1.08 25.52
C LYS A 140 2.03 -0.32 24.94
N ASP A 141 1.59 0.76 25.60
CA ASP A 141 0.39 1.51 25.20
C ASP A 141 0.54 2.13 23.80
N GLU A 142 1.72 2.67 23.49
CA GLU A 142 1.98 3.25 22.17
C GLU A 142 2.09 2.17 21.08
N ILE A 143 2.66 1.00 21.41
CA ILE A 143 2.68 -0.17 20.49
C ILE A 143 1.26 -0.63 20.19
N ALA A 144 0.44 -0.80 21.24
CA ALA A 144 -0.96 -1.20 21.10
C ALA A 144 -1.72 -0.20 20.22
N GLN A 145 -1.52 1.10 20.42
CA GLN A 145 -2.14 2.13 19.59
C GLN A 145 -1.76 2.01 18.11
N VAL A 146 -0.47 1.85 17.79
CA VAL A 146 0.00 1.70 16.40
C VAL A 146 -0.59 0.44 15.77
N ALA A 147 -0.50 -0.69 16.47
CA ALA A 147 -1.01 -1.97 16.00
C ALA A 147 -2.53 -1.95 15.79
N SER A 148 -3.28 -1.31 16.71
CA SER A 148 -4.73 -1.17 16.57
C SER A 148 -5.15 -0.33 15.37
N ILE A 149 -4.39 0.73 15.05
CA ILE A 149 -4.66 1.56 13.88
C ILE A 149 -4.39 0.76 12.60
N SER A 150 -3.27 0.03 12.54
CA SER A 150 -2.90 -0.76 11.37
C SER A 150 -3.89 -1.93 11.13
N ALA A 151 -4.28 -2.64 12.20
CA ALA A 151 -5.24 -3.74 12.11
C ALA A 151 -6.71 -3.28 11.99
N ASN A 152 -6.97 -1.99 12.23
CA ASN A 152 -8.32 -1.44 12.42
C ASN A 152 -9.13 -2.20 13.51
N ASP A 153 -8.43 -2.71 14.53
CA ASP A 153 -8.98 -3.56 15.59
C ASP A 153 -8.20 -3.39 16.91
N LYS A 154 -8.93 -3.10 18.00
CA LYS A 154 -8.32 -2.88 19.32
C LYS A 154 -7.84 -4.16 19.99
N GLU A 155 -8.56 -5.27 19.83
CA GLU A 155 -8.20 -6.55 20.43
C GLU A 155 -6.91 -7.07 19.80
N ILE A 156 -6.80 -7.01 18.47
CA ILE A 156 -5.58 -7.39 17.74
C ILE A 156 -4.39 -6.51 18.17
N GLY A 157 -4.58 -5.19 18.29
CA GLY A 157 -3.51 -4.30 18.71
C GLY A 157 -3.00 -4.59 20.12
N ASN A 158 -3.90 -4.92 21.06
CA ASN A 158 -3.52 -5.33 22.40
C ASN A 158 -2.76 -6.67 22.40
N LEU A 159 -3.22 -7.66 21.62
CA LEU A 159 -2.54 -8.95 21.50
C LEU A 159 -1.11 -8.80 20.95
N ILE A 160 -0.91 -7.93 19.95
CA ILE A 160 0.42 -7.64 19.41
C ILE A 160 1.30 -6.97 20.47
N ALA A 161 0.76 -6.02 21.23
CA ALA A 161 1.51 -5.36 22.30
C ALA A 161 1.89 -6.33 23.44
N ASP A 162 0.99 -7.23 23.82
CA ASP A 162 1.25 -8.30 24.79
C ASP A 162 2.33 -9.26 24.29
N ALA A 163 2.28 -9.63 23.01
CA ALA A 163 3.31 -10.47 22.39
C ALA A 163 4.68 -9.79 22.42
N MET A 164 4.77 -8.54 21.96
CA MET A 164 6.02 -7.76 21.95
C MET A 164 6.58 -7.52 23.37
N GLU A 165 5.73 -7.39 24.39
CA GLU A 165 6.17 -7.27 25.79
C GLU A 165 6.81 -8.58 26.29
N LYS A 166 6.26 -9.74 25.92
CA LYS A 166 6.78 -11.05 26.33
C LYS A 166 8.09 -11.44 25.62
N VAL A 167 8.19 -11.21 24.31
CA VAL A 167 9.38 -11.60 23.52
C VAL A 167 10.44 -10.49 23.41
N GLY A 168 10.09 -9.27 23.84
CA GLY A 168 10.93 -8.10 23.66
C GLY A 168 10.81 -7.48 22.26
N LYS A 169 11.36 -6.28 22.09
CA LYS A 169 11.23 -5.50 20.84
C LYS A 169 11.77 -6.21 19.60
N ASP A 170 12.84 -6.98 19.77
CA ASP A 170 13.52 -7.71 18.70
C ASP A 170 13.19 -9.21 18.73
N GLY A 171 12.13 -9.59 19.46
CA GLY A 171 11.66 -10.97 19.53
C GLY A 171 10.84 -11.38 18.31
N VAL A 172 10.72 -12.70 18.10
CA VAL A 172 10.00 -13.28 16.96
C VAL A 172 8.53 -13.48 17.32
N ILE A 173 7.64 -13.04 16.44
CA ILE A 173 6.19 -13.25 16.55
C ILE A 173 5.73 -14.00 15.29
N THR A 174 5.06 -15.13 15.49
CA THR A 174 4.47 -15.93 14.42
C THR A 174 2.96 -15.95 14.58
N VAL A 175 2.23 -15.92 13.47
CA VAL A 175 0.76 -16.03 13.44
C VAL A 175 0.40 -17.36 12.79
N GLU A 176 -0.41 -18.16 13.49
CA GLU A 176 -0.88 -19.46 13.03
C GLU A 176 -2.41 -19.52 13.04
N GLU A 177 -2.99 -20.35 12.18
CA GLU A 177 -4.45 -20.56 12.13
C GLU A 177 -4.89 -21.43 13.31
N GLY A 178 -5.72 -20.84 14.19
CA GLY A 178 -6.28 -21.53 15.35
C GLY A 178 -7.36 -22.55 14.96
N LYS A 179 -7.58 -23.53 15.84
CA LYS A 179 -8.68 -24.52 15.70
C LYS A 179 -9.98 -24.11 16.40
N SER A 180 -9.92 -23.09 17.26
CA SER A 180 -11.05 -22.54 18.00
C SER A 180 -11.43 -21.16 17.43
N ALA A 181 -12.56 -20.62 17.90
CA ALA A 181 -13.00 -19.26 17.57
C ALA A 181 -12.23 -18.17 18.35
N GLU A 182 -11.47 -18.56 19.37
CA GLU A 182 -10.73 -17.63 20.23
C GLU A 182 -9.30 -17.46 19.71
N THR A 183 -8.83 -16.21 19.68
CA THR A 183 -7.41 -15.91 19.40
C THR A 183 -6.61 -16.02 20.70
N THR A 184 -5.61 -16.90 20.71
CA THR A 184 -4.74 -17.11 21.87
C THR A 184 -3.32 -16.61 21.62
N LEU A 185 -2.59 -16.32 22.70
CA LEU A 185 -1.18 -15.91 22.66
C LEU A 185 -0.36 -16.83 23.55
N ASP A 186 0.44 -17.67 22.92
CA ASP A 186 1.35 -18.61 23.59
C ASP A 186 2.81 -18.23 23.30
N VAL A 187 3.68 -18.42 24.30
CA VAL A 187 5.12 -18.24 24.14
C VAL A 187 5.76 -19.61 24.17
N VAL A 188 6.48 -19.95 23.11
CA VAL A 188 7.16 -21.23 22.94
C VAL A 188 8.67 -21.01 22.80
N GLU A 189 9.45 -22.03 23.16
CA GLU A 189 10.87 -22.04 22.87
C GLU A 189 11.09 -22.28 21.37
N GLY A 190 11.77 -21.35 20.70
CA GLY A 190 12.02 -21.40 19.27
C GLY A 190 13.22 -20.54 18.87
N MET A 191 13.67 -20.69 17.62
CA MET A 191 14.77 -19.93 17.05
C MET A 191 14.47 -19.63 15.58
N GLN A 192 14.75 -18.40 15.16
CA GLN A 192 14.71 -17.98 13.75
C GLN A 192 16.15 -17.82 13.24
N PHE A 193 16.39 -18.27 12.02
CA PHE A 193 17.64 -18.04 11.28
C PHE A 193 17.35 -17.12 10.09
N ASP A 194 18.34 -16.31 9.70
CA ASP A 194 18.31 -15.47 8.50
C ASP A 194 18.56 -16.29 7.22
#